data_AF-A0A015MZW9-F1
#
_entry.id   AF-A0A015MZW9-F1
#
_cell.length_a   1.000
_cell.length_b   1.000
_cell.length_c   1.000
_cell.angle_alpha   90.00
_cell.angle_beta   90.00
_cell.angle_gamma   90.00
#
_symmetry.space_group_name_H-M   'P 1'
#
loop_
_entity.id
_entity.type
_entity.pdbx_description
1 polymer ?
#
loop_
_entity_poly.entity_id
_entity_poly.type
_entity_poly.pdbx_seq_one_letter_code
_entity_poly.pdbx_strand_id
1 'polypeptide(L)'
;MAAAIKAKLPDTHHCICLFHMNQNFIKQLKGKLHDEFTSCHQLFIKTRNSSCVEDFERRWQRLITNYPAAKSYLQNKLYPIRFSWAYCYTQTRFTAGTTTTQRAESENNTIKLEGLHTASLVYLTQQIHMRLEKERQYAEFEDQKTRNIMTSIPHIDEKFFGSIIQILKEFLTPNILIIAKKEISESILYEAIQISLNLNLDTLVS
;
A
#
# COMPACT_ATOMS: atom_id res chain seq x y z
N MET A 1 6.98 -2.82 -16.91
CA MET A 1 7.10 -3.58 -15.65
C MET A 1 6.07 -4.69 -15.55
N ALA A 2 4.76 -4.40 -15.61
CA ALA A 2 3.70 -5.41 -15.46
C ALA A 2 3.85 -6.66 -16.35
N ALA A 3 4.18 -6.50 -17.64
CA ALA A 3 4.38 -7.65 -18.55
C ALA A 3 5.55 -8.56 -18.14
N ALA A 4 6.66 -7.97 -17.68
CA ALA A 4 7.83 -8.72 -17.23
C ALA A 4 7.55 -9.45 -15.91
N ILE A 5 6.83 -8.82 -14.98
CA ILE A 5 6.39 -9.46 -13.73
C ILE A 5 5.47 -10.63 -14.05
N LYS A 6 4.46 -10.45 -14.91
CA LYS A 6 3.58 -11.56 -15.31
C LYS A 6 4.34 -12.72 -15.96
N ALA A 7 5.41 -12.44 -16.69
CA ALA A 7 6.23 -13.46 -17.34
C ALA A 7 7.18 -14.19 -16.37
N LYS A 8 7.67 -13.53 -15.31
CA LYS A 8 8.67 -14.10 -14.38
C LYS A 8 8.11 -14.52 -13.03
N LEU A 9 7.01 -13.92 -12.62
CA LEU A 9 6.33 -14.07 -11.34
C LEU A 9 4.81 -14.13 -11.60
N PRO A 10 4.30 -15.21 -12.23
CA PRO A 10 2.93 -15.29 -12.71
C PRO A 10 1.88 -15.18 -11.59
N ASP A 11 2.22 -15.63 -10.38
CA ASP A 11 1.34 -15.58 -9.21
C ASP A 11 1.40 -14.23 -8.47
N THR A 12 2.29 -13.33 -8.88
CA THR A 12 2.42 -12.00 -8.27
C THR A 12 1.45 -11.02 -8.90
N HIS A 13 0.53 -10.49 -8.09
CA HIS A 13 -0.32 -9.39 -8.51
C HIS A 13 0.45 -8.07 -8.46
N HIS A 14 0.60 -7.43 -9.61
CA HIS A 14 1.29 -6.14 -9.70
C HIS A 14 0.34 -4.99 -9.31
N CYS A 15 0.59 -4.40 -8.15
CA CYS A 15 -0.02 -3.15 -7.71
C CYS A 15 0.83 -1.94 -8.13
N ILE A 16 0.17 -0.89 -8.59
CA ILE A 16 0.82 0.37 -8.95
C ILE A 16 0.99 1.20 -7.68
N CYS A 17 2.17 1.81 -7.55
CA CYS A 17 2.43 2.79 -6.52
C CYS A 17 1.44 3.97 -6.58
N LEU A 18 0.69 4.18 -5.50
CA LEU A 18 -0.33 5.22 -5.42
C LEU A 18 0.25 6.63 -5.47
N PHE A 19 1.48 6.85 -4.98
CA PHE A 19 2.15 8.13 -5.09
C PHE A 19 2.50 8.48 -6.54
N HIS A 20 3.17 7.57 -7.27
CA HIS A 20 3.50 7.80 -8.67
C HIS A 20 2.25 7.96 -9.53
N MET A 21 1.18 7.22 -9.21
CA MET A 21 -0.12 7.44 -9.83
C MET A 21 -0.64 8.85 -9.58
N ASN A 22 -0.55 9.34 -8.34
CA ASN A 22 -0.98 10.67 -7.97
C ASN A 22 -0.15 11.76 -8.68
N GLN A 23 1.17 11.59 -8.76
CA GLN A 23 2.05 12.48 -9.51
C GLN A 23 1.70 12.53 -11.00
N ASN A 24 1.44 11.36 -11.60
CA ASN A 24 1.00 11.28 -13.00
C ASN A 24 -0.37 11.94 -13.20
N PHE A 25 -1.30 11.76 -12.26
CA PHE A 25 -2.60 12.43 -12.28
C PHE A 25 -2.44 13.95 -12.27
N ILE A 26 -1.66 14.49 -11.33
CA ILE A 26 -1.37 15.92 -11.23
C ILE A 26 -0.74 16.42 -12.53
N LYS A 27 0.31 15.75 -13.02
CA LYS A 27 1.03 16.14 -14.25
C LYS A 27 0.11 16.19 -15.47
N GLN A 28 -0.83 15.24 -15.60
CA GLN A 28 -1.67 15.11 -16.78
C GLN A 28 -2.89 16.03 -16.77
N LEU A 29 -3.38 16.41 -15.58
CA LEU A 29 -4.68 17.06 -15.43
C LEU A 29 -4.63 18.46 -14.81
N LYS A 30 -3.59 18.82 -14.05
CA LYS A 30 -3.51 20.14 -13.39
C LYS A 30 -3.60 21.29 -14.38
N GLY A 31 -2.84 21.21 -15.47
CA GLY A 31 -2.87 22.22 -16.53
C GLY A 31 -4.15 22.20 -17.39
N LYS A 32 -4.92 21.11 -17.40
CA LYS A 32 -6.15 21.00 -18.22
C LYS A 32 -7.41 21.46 -17.47
N LEU A 33 -7.39 21.32 -16.15
CA LEU A 33 -8.55 21.58 -15.29
C LEU A 33 -8.47 22.93 -14.58
N HIS A 34 -7.27 23.53 -14.48
CA HIS A 34 -7.07 24.82 -13.80
C HIS A 34 -7.75 24.84 -12.42
N ASP A 35 -8.78 25.69 -12.25
CA ASP A 35 -9.49 25.88 -10.98
C ASP A 35 -10.31 24.65 -10.55
N GLU A 36 -10.74 23.82 -11.50
CA GLU A 36 -11.48 22.59 -11.24
C GLU A 36 -10.58 21.45 -10.75
N PHE A 37 -9.26 21.60 -10.85
CA PHE A 37 -8.30 20.54 -10.54
C PHE A 37 -8.46 20.01 -9.12
N THR A 38 -8.58 20.89 -8.13
CA THR A 38 -8.68 20.50 -6.72
C THR A 38 -9.92 19.64 -6.45
N SER A 39 -11.07 20.06 -6.96
CA SER A 39 -12.35 19.34 -6.81
C SER A 39 -12.32 17.99 -7.55
N CYS A 40 -11.74 17.96 -8.75
CA CYS A 40 -11.53 16.73 -9.52
C CYS A 40 -10.62 15.75 -8.80
N HIS A 41 -9.49 16.25 -8.29
CA HIS A 41 -8.51 15.46 -7.57
C HIS A 41 -9.09 14.86 -6.28
N GLN A 42 -9.83 15.65 -5.50
CA GLN A 42 -10.55 15.14 -4.33
C GLN A 42 -11.56 14.05 -4.67
N LEU A 43 -12.33 14.21 -5.76
CA LEU A 43 -13.26 13.18 -6.22
C LEU A 43 -12.52 11.93 -6.69
N PHE A 44 -11.38 12.08 -7.37
CA PHE A 44 -10.53 10.97 -7.76
C PHE A 44 -10.00 10.19 -6.56
N ILE A 45 -9.46 10.85 -5.52
CA ILE A 45 -9.00 10.18 -4.30
C ILE A 45 -10.16 9.44 -3.60
N LYS A 46 -11.33 10.08 -3.54
CA LYS A 46 -12.57 9.47 -3.02
C LYS A 46 -13.03 8.25 -3.83
N THR A 47 -12.84 8.26 -5.14
CA THR A 47 -13.17 7.14 -6.04
C THR A 47 -12.16 6.01 -5.87
N ARG A 48 -10.87 6.35 -5.82
CA ARG A 48 -9.77 5.41 -5.59
C ARG A 48 -9.94 4.60 -4.30
N ASN A 49 -10.39 5.26 -3.23
CA ASN A 49 -10.57 4.68 -1.91
C ASN A 49 -11.97 4.04 -1.70
N SER A 50 -12.76 3.84 -2.75
CA SER A 50 -14.05 3.12 -2.62
C SER A 50 -13.84 1.70 -2.10
N SER A 51 -14.64 1.31 -1.10
CA SER A 51 -14.56 0.02 -0.40
C SER A 51 -15.22 -1.14 -1.15
N CYS A 52 -16.12 -0.85 -2.10
CA CYS A 52 -16.75 -1.84 -2.97
C CYS A 52 -16.77 -1.38 -4.42
N VAL A 53 -16.99 -2.33 -5.33
CA VAL A 53 -16.96 -2.11 -6.79
C VAL A 53 -18.10 -1.21 -7.23
N GLU A 54 -19.28 -1.35 -6.65
CA GLU A 54 -20.47 -0.57 -6.99
C GLU A 54 -20.27 0.92 -6.67
N ASP A 55 -19.70 1.24 -5.50
CA ASP A 55 -19.37 2.62 -5.14
C ASP A 55 -18.25 3.17 -6.03
N PHE A 56 -17.26 2.35 -6.37
CA PHE A 56 -16.20 2.74 -7.30
C PHE A 56 -16.78 3.12 -8.66
N GLU A 57 -17.56 2.24 -9.30
CA GLU A 57 -18.10 2.50 -10.65
C GLU A 57 -19.03 3.72 -10.63
N ARG A 58 -19.88 3.86 -9.59
CA ARG A 58 -20.74 5.05 -9.43
C ARG A 58 -19.93 6.34 -9.35
N ARG A 59 -18.90 6.39 -8.51
CA ARG A 59 -18.05 7.58 -8.38
C ARG A 59 -17.20 7.82 -9.60
N TRP A 60 -16.77 6.76 -10.28
CA TRP A 60 -16.03 6.81 -11.53
C TRP A 60 -16.87 7.45 -12.64
N GLN A 61 -18.13 7.03 -12.81
CA GLN A 61 -19.05 7.66 -13.76
C GLN A 61 -19.27 9.14 -13.45
N ARG A 62 -19.43 9.49 -12.17
CA ARG A 62 -19.52 10.89 -11.75
C ARG A 62 -18.24 11.68 -12.07
N LEU A 63 -17.06 11.09 -11.86
CA LEU A 63 -15.77 11.73 -12.14
C LEU A 63 -15.61 12.04 -13.63
N ILE A 64 -15.91 11.11 -14.52
CA ILE A 64 -15.76 11.33 -15.98
C ILE A 64 -16.84 12.24 -16.55
N THR A 65 -18.03 12.29 -15.93
CA THR A 65 -19.13 13.16 -16.34
C THR A 65 -18.88 14.60 -15.91
N ASN A 66 -18.45 14.81 -14.67
CA ASN A 66 -18.22 16.14 -14.12
C ASN A 66 -16.96 16.82 -14.69
N TYR A 67 -15.98 16.04 -15.17
CA TYR A 67 -14.73 16.58 -15.69
C TYR A 67 -14.40 16.04 -17.09
N PRO A 68 -15.12 16.49 -18.15
CA PRO A 68 -14.93 16.02 -19.53
C PRO A 68 -13.49 16.19 -20.04
N ALA A 69 -12.80 17.27 -19.63
CA ALA A 69 -11.39 17.51 -19.98
C ALA A 69 -10.43 16.43 -19.44
N ALA A 70 -10.81 15.74 -18.36
CA ALA A 70 -10.04 14.62 -17.80
C ALA A 70 -10.42 13.26 -18.39
N LYS A 71 -11.60 13.14 -19.03
CA LYS A 71 -12.19 11.88 -19.49
C LYS A 71 -11.25 11.01 -20.31
N SER A 72 -10.54 11.60 -21.28
CA SER A 72 -9.59 10.84 -22.13
C SER A 72 -8.47 10.18 -21.31
N TYR A 73 -7.87 10.88 -20.35
CA TYR A 73 -6.84 10.30 -19.48
C TYR A 73 -7.44 9.24 -18.54
N LEU A 74 -8.57 9.56 -17.90
CA LEU A 74 -9.23 8.66 -16.96
C LEU A 74 -9.63 7.34 -17.64
N GLN A 75 -10.36 7.41 -18.75
CA GLN A 75 -10.88 6.22 -19.45
C GLN A 75 -9.81 5.44 -20.19
N ASN A 76 -8.86 6.11 -20.86
CA ASN A 76 -7.91 5.40 -21.71
C ASN A 76 -6.64 4.97 -20.96
N LYS A 77 -6.30 5.62 -19.84
CA LYS A 77 -5.06 5.35 -19.10
C LYS A 77 -5.28 4.74 -17.73
N LEU A 78 -6.26 5.20 -16.95
CA LEU A 78 -6.45 4.73 -15.57
C LEU A 78 -7.46 3.58 -15.45
N TYR A 79 -8.60 3.66 -16.13
CA TYR A 79 -9.64 2.63 -16.01
C TYR A 79 -9.21 1.21 -16.42
N PRO A 80 -8.43 1.01 -17.52
CA PRO A 80 -8.03 -0.33 -17.95
C PRO A 80 -7.15 -1.05 -16.91
N ILE A 81 -6.44 -0.28 -16.09
CA ILE A 81 -5.51 -0.77 -15.07
C ILE A 81 -6.10 -0.68 -13.64
N ARG A 82 -7.41 -0.43 -13.48
CA ARG A 82 -8.07 -0.24 -12.17
C ARG A 82 -7.81 -1.35 -11.15
N PHE A 83 -7.68 -2.59 -11.61
CA PHE A 83 -7.35 -3.75 -10.79
C PHE A 83 -5.98 -3.69 -10.10
N SER A 84 -5.10 -2.79 -10.54
CA SER A 84 -3.77 -2.60 -9.98
C SER A 84 -3.69 -1.43 -8.98
N TRP A 85 -4.78 -0.69 -8.72
CA TRP A 85 -4.67 0.53 -7.90
C TRP A 85 -5.92 0.94 -7.13
N ALA A 86 -7.13 0.59 -7.59
CA ALA A 86 -8.35 0.96 -6.92
C ALA A 86 -8.59 0.04 -5.71
N TYR A 87 -8.92 0.63 -4.56
CA TYR A 87 -8.91 -0.05 -3.27
C TYR A 87 -9.82 -1.27 -3.25
N CYS A 88 -11.07 -1.15 -3.70
CA CYS A 88 -12.01 -2.28 -3.81
C CYS A 88 -11.47 -3.49 -4.60
N TYR A 89 -10.54 -3.30 -5.54
CA TYR A 89 -9.94 -4.38 -6.32
C TYR A 89 -8.61 -4.90 -5.72
N THR A 90 -7.90 -4.07 -4.96
CA THR A 90 -6.61 -4.43 -4.36
C THR A 90 -6.72 -4.91 -2.90
N GLN A 91 -7.82 -4.62 -2.21
CA GLN A 91 -7.99 -4.85 -0.77
C GLN A 91 -7.97 -6.32 -0.34
N THR A 92 -8.24 -7.25 -1.25
CA THR A 92 -8.21 -8.69 -0.97
C THR A 92 -6.79 -9.25 -0.92
N ARG A 93 -5.77 -8.40 -1.12
CA ARG A 93 -4.36 -8.78 -1.12
C ARG A 93 -3.64 -8.14 0.05
N PHE A 94 -2.88 -8.94 0.79
CA PHE A 94 -2.00 -8.44 1.83
C PHE A 94 -0.83 -7.67 1.19
N THR A 95 -0.81 -6.35 1.39
CA THR A 95 0.26 -5.49 0.88
C THR A 95 1.33 -5.21 1.93
N ALA A 96 1.27 -5.79 3.14
CA ALA A 96 2.21 -5.54 4.24
C ALA A 96 2.46 -4.03 4.51
N GLY A 97 1.44 -3.18 4.34
CA GLY A 97 1.57 -1.73 4.47
C GLY A 97 2.30 -1.01 3.33
N THR A 98 2.70 -1.71 2.25
CA THR A 98 3.41 -1.13 1.09
C THR A 98 2.51 -0.44 0.06
N THR A 99 1.43 0.21 0.50
CA THR A 99 0.54 0.98 -0.39
C THR A 99 1.09 2.36 -0.73
N THR A 100 2.06 2.86 0.03
CA THR A 100 2.70 4.18 -0.16
C THR A 100 4.21 4.06 -0.25
N THR A 101 4.83 4.91 -1.07
CA THR A 101 6.28 4.97 -1.28
C THR A 101 7.05 5.62 -0.15
N GLN A 102 6.43 6.03 0.97
CA GLN A 102 7.13 6.75 2.04
C GLN A 102 8.45 6.06 2.45
N ARG A 103 8.48 4.73 2.48
CA ARG A 103 9.69 3.96 2.75
C ARG A 103 10.72 4.05 1.62
N ALA A 104 10.33 3.75 0.38
CA ALA A 104 11.25 3.81 -0.76
C ALA A 104 11.73 5.25 -1.08
N GLU A 105 10.90 6.26 -0.79
CA GLU A 105 11.23 7.67 -0.91
C GLU A 105 12.12 8.17 0.22
N SER A 106 11.87 7.73 1.47
CA SER A 106 12.78 7.98 2.59
C SER A 106 14.17 7.43 2.24
N GLU A 107 14.24 6.19 1.77
CA GLU A 107 15.51 5.59 1.35
C GLU A 107 16.14 6.31 0.15
N ASN A 108 15.36 6.61 -0.90
CA ASN A 108 15.88 7.39 -2.03
C ASN A 108 16.34 8.79 -1.62
N ASN A 109 15.68 9.42 -0.66
CA ASN A 109 16.05 10.72 -0.14
C ASN A 109 17.34 10.62 0.67
N THR A 110 17.49 9.60 1.53
CA THR A 110 18.73 9.36 2.25
C THR A 110 19.89 9.08 1.29
N ILE A 111 19.69 8.24 0.27
CA ILE A 111 20.70 8.00 -0.79
C ILE A 111 21.11 9.30 -1.50
N LYS A 112 20.16 10.22 -1.72
CA LYS A 112 20.46 11.54 -2.30
C LYS A 112 21.23 12.43 -1.33
N LEU A 113 20.78 12.54 -0.09
CA LEU A 113 21.37 13.38 0.96
C LEU A 113 22.78 12.93 1.33
N GLU A 114 23.03 11.62 1.34
CA GLU A 114 24.35 11.02 1.60
C GLU A 114 25.27 11.04 0.36
N GLY A 115 24.82 11.64 -0.76
CA GLY A 115 25.63 11.72 -1.99
C GLY A 115 25.84 10.37 -2.69
N LEU A 116 25.14 9.32 -2.27
CA LEU A 116 25.30 7.96 -2.80
C LEU A 116 24.68 7.77 -4.19
N HIS A 117 23.84 8.70 -4.64
CA HIS A 117 23.21 8.66 -5.95
C HIS A 117 24.19 8.76 -7.14
N THR A 118 25.42 9.22 -6.91
CA THR A 118 26.52 9.24 -7.90
C THR A 118 27.62 8.24 -7.59
N ALA A 119 27.48 7.45 -6.52
CA ALA A 119 28.50 6.49 -6.11
C ALA A 119 28.54 5.27 -7.03
N SER A 120 29.65 4.52 -6.97
CA SER A 120 29.73 3.22 -7.63
C SER A 120 28.69 2.27 -7.03
N LEU A 121 28.18 1.36 -7.85
CA LEU A 121 27.19 0.38 -7.40
C LEU A 121 27.70 -0.46 -6.22
N VAL A 122 28.99 -0.81 -6.23
CA VAL A 122 29.65 -1.55 -5.14
C VAL A 122 29.58 -0.78 -3.83
N TYR A 123 29.91 0.51 -3.86
CA TYR A 123 29.87 1.36 -2.67
C TYR A 123 28.43 1.53 -2.18
N LEU A 124 27.48 1.77 -3.08
CA LEU A 124 26.06 1.87 -2.75
C LEU A 124 25.56 0.59 -2.05
N THR A 125 25.89 -0.59 -2.59
CA THR A 125 25.50 -1.88 -1.98
C THR A 125 26.11 -2.06 -0.59
N GLN A 126 27.37 -1.68 -0.39
CA GLN A 126 28.01 -1.74 0.94
C GLN A 126 27.30 -0.83 1.95
N GLN A 127 26.98 0.42 1.57
CA GLN A 127 26.28 1.36 2.46
C GLN A 127 24.88 0.86 2.83
N ILE A 128 24.13 0.34 1.84
CA ILE A 128 22.81 -0.25 2.09
C ILE A 128 22.92 -1.44 3.06
N HIS A 129 23.90 -2.32 2.86
CA HIS A 129 24.09 -3.48 3.73
C HIS A 129 24.41 -3.08 5.18
N MET A 130 25.34 -2.14 5.38
CA MET A 130 25.68 -1.64 6.72
C MET A 130 24.48 -1.00 7.42
N ARG A 131 23.63 -0.28 6.68
CA ARG A 131 22.44 0.35 7.23
C ARG A 131 21.38 -0.67 7.65
N LEU A 132 21.13 -1.68 6.82
CA LEU A 132 20.22 -2.79 7.18
C LEU A 132 20.71 -3.53 8.42
N GLU A 133 22.01 -3.73 8.55
CA GLU A 133 22.62 -4.35 9.72
C GLU A 133 22.43 -3.51 10.99
N LYS A 134 22.63 -2.19 10.89
CA LYS A 134 22.37 -1.25 11.98
C LYS A 134 20.90 -1.24 12.41
N GLU A 135 19.97 -1.28 11.45
CA GLU A 135 18.54 -1.37 11.73
C GLU A 135 18.17 -2.69 12.43
N ARG A 136 18.77 -3.81 12.01
CA ARG A 136 18.60 -5.11 12.66
C ARG A 136 19.06 -5.06 14.11
N GLN A 137 20.27 -4.58 14.36
CA GLN A 137 20.83 -4.47 15.72
C GLN A 137 19.99 -3.55 16.61
N TYR A 138 19.52 -2.43 16.07
CA TYR A 138 18.65 -1.52 16.83
C TYR A 138 17.31 -2.18 17.19
N ALA A 139 16.73 -2.94 16.27
CA ALA A 139 15.47 -3.63 16.53
C ALA A 139 15.62 -4.79 17.53
N GLU A 140 16.73 -5.53 17.48
CA GLU A 140 17.06 -6.55 18.48
C GLU A 140 17.22 -5.92 19.87
N PHE A 141 17.90 -4.76 19.95
CA PHE A 141 18.04 -4.00 21.19
C PHE A 141 16.68 -3.53 21.73
N GLU A 142 15.82 -2.95 20.89
CA GLU A 142 14.48 -2.52 21.33
C GLU A 142 13.61 -3.72 21.75
N ASP A 143 13.65 -4.85 21.04
CA ASP A 143 12.93 -6.07 21.44
C ASP A 143 13.42 -6.60 22.79
N GLN A 144 14.73 -6.62 23.02
CA GLN A 144 15.31 -6.99 24.31
C GLN A 144 14.90 -6.04 25.44
N LYS A 145 14.88 -4.74 25.16
CA LYS A 145 14.40 -3.71 26.09
C LYS A 145 12.92 -3.86 26.39
N THR A 146 12.07 -4.15 25.40
CA THR A 146 10.64 -4.42 25.62
C THR A 146 10.42 -5.67 26.47
N ARG A 147 11.18 -6.75 26.22
CA ARG A 147 11.16 -7.96 27.08
C ARG A 147 11.56 -7.66 28.53
N ASN A 148 12.47 -6.71 28.75
CA ASN A 148 12.95 -6.34 30.08
C ASN A 148 12.02 -5.37 30.83
N ILE A 149 11.19 -4.58 30.12
CA ILE A 149 10.29 -3.56 30.73
C ILE A 149 8.87 -4.11 30.98
N MET A 150 8.39 -5.08 30.19
CA MET A 150 7.03 -5.63 30.30
C MET A 150 7.01 -7.06 30.87
N THR A 151 7.18 -7.20 32.18
CA THR A 151 6.84 -8.43 32.92
C THR A 151 5.33 -8.57 33.22
N SER A 152 4.47 -7.69 32.70
CA SER A 152 3.09 -7.53 33.21
C SER A 152 1.93 -7.57 32.20
N ILE A 153 2.13 -7.86 30.91
CA ILE A 153 1.00 -8.17 30.01
C ILE A 153 1.37 -9.40 29.15
N PRO A 154 0.55 -10.47 29.11
CA PRO A 154 0.89 -11.67 28.35
C PRO A 154 0.97 -11.34 26.85
N HIS A 155 1.94 -11.94 26.17
CA HIS A 155 2.04 -12.00 24.71
C HIS A 155 0.86 -12.76 24.09
N ILE A 156 -0.33 -12.17 24.16
CA ILE A 156 -1.56 -12.73 23.61
C ILE A 156 -1.40 -12.90 22.09
N ASP A 157 -0.72 -11.96 21.41
CA ASP A 157 -0.37 -12.03 20.00
C ASP A 157 0.53 -13.24 19.66
N GLU A 158 1.60 -13.50 20.43
CA GLU A 158 2.44 -14.69 20.19
C GLU A 158 1.72 -16.00 20.54
N LYS A 159 0.81 -15.97 21.52
CA LYS A 159 0.00 -17.14 21.88
C LYS A 159 -0.98 -17.54 20.77
N PHE A 160 -1.68 -16.57 20.17
CA PHE A 160 -2.72 -16.85 19.17
C PHE A 160 -2.18 -16.85 17.73
N PHE A 161 -1.13 -16.07 17.45
CA PHE A 161 -0.61 -15.85 16.10
C PHE A 161 0.89 -16.17 15.97
N GLY A 162 1.47 -16.95 16.88
CA GLY A 162 2.90 -17.27 16.88
C GLY A 162 3.43 -17.84 15.56
N SER A 163 2.66 -18.71 14.89
CA SER A 163 3.01 -19.24 13.57
C SER A 163 3.05 -18.16 12.49
N ILE A 164 2.08 -17.24 12.49
CA ILE A 164 2.04 -16.10 11.56
C ILE A 164 3.22 -15.17 11.82
N ILE A 165 3.46 -14.81 13.09
CA ILE A 165 4.58 -13.94 13.49
C ILE A 165 5.93 -14.54 13.05
N GLN A 166 6.09 -15.86 13.12
CA GLN A 166 7.32 -16.52 12.67
C GLN A 166 7.54 -16.39 11.16
N ILE A 167 6.48 -16.51 10.36
CA ILE A 167 6.54 -16.26 8.91
C ILE A 167 6.87 -14.79 8.66
N LEU A 168 6.21 -13.86 9.35
CA LEU A 168 6.46 -12.43 9.20
C LEU A 168 7.92 -12.06 9.53
N LYS A 169 8.55 -12.70 10.53
CA LYS A 169 9.97 -12.52 10.86
C LYS A 169 10.91 -12.90 9.71
N GLU A 170 10.53 -13.87 8.87
CA GLU A 170 11.36 -14.31 7.74
C GLU A 170 11.32 -13.33 6.57
N PHE A 171 10.16 -12.69 6.34
CA PHE A 171 9.93 -11.88 5.13
C PHE A 171 9.90 -10.37 5.37
N LEU A 172 9.77 -9.90 6.62
CA LEU A 172 9.61 -8.49 6.93
C LEU A 172 10.84 -7.89 7.61
N THR A 173 11.13 -6.63 7.28
CA THR A 173 12.11 -5.85 8.04
C THR A 173 11.60 -5.57 9.44
N PRO A 174 12.48 -5.36 10.43
CA PRO A 174 12.07 -5.20 11.82
C PRO A 174 11.05 -4.06 12.03
N ASN A 175 11.18 -2.96 11.30
CA ASN A 175 10.24 -1.83 11.34
C ASN A 175 8.85 -2.17 10.81
N ILE A 176 8.72 -3.05 9.79
CA ILE A 176 7.40 -3.54 9.37
C ILE A 176 6.87 -4.52 10.42
N LEU A 177 7.74 -5.40 10.92
CA LEU A 177 7.36 -6.45 11.87
C LEU A 177 6.75 -5.85 13.16
N ILE A 178 7.30 -4.75 13.67
CA ILE A 178 6.75 -4.04 14.84
C ILE A 178 5.32 -3.54 14.56
N ILE A 179 5.10 -2.92 13.40
CA ILE A 179 3.78 -2.42 13.02
C ILE A 179 2.80 -3.58 12.85
N ALA A 180 3.22 -4.64 12.17
CA ALA A 180 2.40 -5.82 11.96
C ALA A 180 2.03 -6.51 13.29
N LYS A 181 2.98 -6.66 14.21
CA LYS A 181 2.72 -7.19 15.57
C LYS A 181 1.72 -6.32 16.33
N LYS A 182 1.85 -5.00 16.24
CA LYS A 182 0.91 -4.07 16.86
C LYS A 182 -0.50 -4.23 16.30
N GLU A 183 -0.67 -4.25 14.98
CA GLU A 183 -1.98 -4.46 14.34
C GLU A 183 -2.58 -5.84 14.69
N ILE A 184 -1.77 -6.89 14.76
CA ILE A 184 -2.20 -8.23 15.21
C ILE A 184 -2.71 -8.17 16.65
N SER A 185 -2.00 -7.50 17.55
CA SER A 185 -2.42 -7.37 18.95
C SER A 185 -3.72 -6.56 19.06
N GLU A 186 -3.84 -5.46 18.31
CA GLU A 186 -5.06 -4.66 18.23
C GLU A 186 -6.23 -5.45 17.62
N SER A 187 -5.98 -6.40 16.71
CA SER A 187 -7.02 -7.22 16.08
C SER A 187 -7.88 -7.99 17.10
N ILE A 188 -7.29 -8.32 18.25
CA ILE A 188 -7.92 -9.09 19.35
C ILE A 188 -8.96 -8.23 20.10
N LEU A 189 -8.88 -6.91 19.96
CA LEU A 189 -9.78 -5.96 20.59
C LEU A 189 -11.04 -5.69 19.75
N TYR A 190 -11.11 -6.21 18.52
CA TYR A 190 -12.28 -6.02 17.66
C TYR A 190 -13.28 -7.15 17.82
N GLU A 191 -14.54 -6.79 18.05
CA GLU A 191 -15.66 -7.70 17.95
C GLU A 191 -16.15 -7.73 16.49
N ALA A 192 -15.92 -8.84 15.79
CA ALA A 192 -16.37 -9.01 14.42
C ALA A 192 -17.82 -9.52 14.40
N ILE A 193 -18.74 -8.71 13.88
CA ILE A 193 -20.11 -9.13 13.62
C ILE A 193 -20.20 -9.63 12.18
N GLN A 194 -20.50 -10.92 12.02
CA GLN A 194 -20.76 -11.49 10.70
C GLN A 194 -22.11 -10.96 10.19
N ILE A 195 -22.06 -10.08 9.19
CA ILE A 195 -23.27 -9.62 8.50
C ILE A 195 -23.55 -10.59 7.36
N SER A 196 -24.64 -11.35 7.48
CA SER A 196 -25.20 -12.12 6.37
C SER A 196 -25.73 -11.16 5.33
N LEU A 197 -24.95 -10.89 4.29
CA LEU A 197 -25.44 -10.18 3.11
C LEU A 197 -26.33 -11.17 2.34
N ASN A 198 -27.65 -11.09 2.55
CA ASN A 198 -28.63 -11.66 1.62
C ASN A 198 -28.59 -10.86 0.31
N LEU A 199 -27.49 -11.00 -0.43
CA LEU A 199 -27.42 -10.55 -1.82
C LEU A 199 -28.23 -11.56 -2.62
N ASN A 200 -29.47 -11.18 -2.92
CA ASN A 200 -30.30 -11.88 -3.87
C ASN A 200 -29.65 -11.70 -5.25
N LEU A 201 -28.77 -12.64 -5.63
CA LEU A 201 -27.98 -12.60 -6.86
C LEU A 201 -28.84 -12.74 -8.13
N ASP A 202 -30.14 -12.99 -7.98
CA ASP A 202 -31.07 -13.21 -9.09
C ASP A 202 -31.55 -11.92 -9.78
N THR A 203 -31.22 -10.73 -9.29
CA THR A 203 -31.61 -9.46 -9.93
C THR A 203 -30.55 -8.81 -10.82
N LEU A 204 -29.39 -9.47 -11.03
CA LEU A 204 -28.31 -8.97 -11.89
C LEU A 204 -28.27 -9.62 -13.28
N VAL A 205 -29.27 -10.43 -13.65
CA VAL A 205 -29.46 -10.93 -15.01
C VAL A 205 -30.88 -10.61 -15.49
N SER A 206 -31.09 -9.36 -15.90
CA SER A 206 -32.15 -8.96 -16.82
C SER A 206 -31.73 -7.72 -17.59
#